data_AF-S5RD84-F1
#
_entry.id   AF-S5RD84-F1
#
_cell.length_a   1.000
_cell.length_b   1.000
_cell.length_c   1.000
_cell.angle_alpha   90.00
_cell.angle_beta   90.00
_cell.angle_gamma   90.00
#
_symmetry.space_group_name_H-M   'P 1'
#
loop_
_entity.id
_entity.type
_entity.pdbx_description
1 polymer ?
#
loop_
_entity_poly.entity_id
_entity_poly.type
_entity_poly.pdbx_seq_one_letter_code
_entity_poly.pdbx_strand_id
1 'polypeptide(L)'
;RGAAHVPLREEYAYGAADVWTMFHSYAFDFSVFEMWGALLHGGTLVVVPGDVTRSPDDFLDLLAEQGVTVLSQTPTAFRALVSAAADGDERIGRLALRNVVFGGEKLELAEIRPWVDRLGLEAPVLTNMYGITETTVHTTLHDLTAADLERSTASPVGRPLADLSVHLLDAYGDLVPVGVPGEIHVGGAGVARGYLNRPELTAERFVPDPFGPPGS
;
A
#
# COMPACT_ATOMS: atom_id res chain seq x y z
N ARG A 1 -18.58 -15.75 9.23
CA ARG A 1 -17.71 -16.91 9.51
C ARG A 1 -16.30 -16.46 9.16
N GLY A 2 -15.46 -16.29 10.18
CA GLY A 2 -14.23 -15.51 10.11
C GLY A 2 -13.18 -16.15 9.22
N ALA A 3 -12.67 -15.37 8.27
CA ALA A 3 -11.33 -15.59 7.75
C ALA A 3 -10.39 -15.29 8.92
N ALA A 4 -9.52 -16.23 9.27
CA ALA A 4 -8.43 -15.95 10.20
C ALA A 4 -7.62 -14.78 9.61
N HIS A 5 -7.48 -13.70 10.37
CA HIS A 5 -6.70 -12.54 9.95
C HIS A 5 -5.22 -12.92 9.93
N VAL A 6 -4.62 -12.89 8.73
CA VAL A 6 -3.23 -13.26 8.48
C VAL A 6 -2.38 -11.99 8.50
N PRO A 7 -1.31 -11.89 9.31
CA PRO A 7 -0.38 -10.76 9.27
C PRO A 7 0.21 -10.56 7.88
N LEU A 8 0.55 -9.33 7.48
CA LEU A 8 1.14 -9.02 6.17
C LEU A 8 2.35 -9.90 5.82
N ARG A 9 3.18 -10.22 6.82
CA ARG A 9 4.32 -11.14 6.67
C ARG A 9 3.89 -12.54 6.22
N GLU A 10 2.79 -13.04 6.75
CA GLU A 10 2.25 -14.36 6.40
C GLU A 10 1.45 -14.30 5.09
N GLU A 11 0.86 -13.15 4.75
CA GLU A 11 0.10 -12.94 3.51
C GLU A 11 1.00 -12.86 2.27
N TYR A 12 2.11 -12.11 2.32
CA TYR A 12 3.06 -11.99 1.20
C TYR A 12 4.36 -12.78 1.37
N ALA A 13 4.52 -13.51 2.47
CA ALA A 13 5.68 -14.36 2.76
C ALA A 13 7.03 -13.67 2.50
N TYR A 14 7.18 -12.41 2.93
CA TYR A 14 8.42 -11.66 2.75
C TYR A 14 9.61 -12.37 3.41
N GLY A 15 10.76 -12.38 2.73
CA GLY A 15 11.92 -13.13 3.18
C GLY A 15 13.25 -12.71 2.56
N ALA A 16 14.30 -13.48 2.83
CA ALA A 16 15.67 -13.14 2.45
C ALA A 16 15.95 -13.15 0.93
N ALA A 17 15.05 -13.71 0.13
CA ALA A 17 15.12 -13.64 -1.32
C ALA A 17 14.55 -12.33 -1.89
N ASP A 18 13.91 -11.50 -1.05
CA ASP A 18 13.32 -10.25 -1.52
C ASP A 18 14.32 -9.13 -1.63
N VAL A 19 14.16 -8.36 -2.72
CA VAL A 19 14.87 -7.11 -2.97
C VAL A 19 13.83 -6.01 -3.04
N TRP A 20 13.93 -5.07 -2.10
CA TRP A 20 13.05 -3.93 -1.95
C TRP A 20 13.73 -2.66 -2.42
N THR A 21 12.95 -1.66 -2.81
CA THR A 21 13.44 -0.30 -3.03
C THR A 21 13.03 0.61 -1.89
N MET A 22 13.96 1.41 -1.37
CA MET A 22 13.63 2.65 -0.66
C MET A 22 13.55 3.77 -1.69
N PHE A 23 12.37 3.93 -2.30
CA PHE A 23 12.12 4.92 -3.35
C PHE A 23 11.65 6.25 -2.76
N HIS A 24 10.89 6.19 -1.66
CA HIS A 24 10.29 7.37 -1.07
C HIS A 24 11.27 8.08 -0.12
N SER A 25 11.09 9.40 0.00
CA SER A 25 11.80 10.20 1.00
C SER A 25 11.55 9.64 2.40
N TYR A 26 12.58 9.63 3.25
CA TYR A 26 12.47 9.24 4.66
C TYR A 26 11.54 10.14 5.49
N ALA A 27 11.12 11.28 4.92
CA ALA A 27 10.10 12.16 5.50
C ALA A 27 8.66 11.72 5.19
N PHE A 28 8.47 10.74 4.30
CA PHE A 28 7.19 10.12 3.99
C PHE A 28 7.17 8.70 4.56
N ASP A 29 6.11 8.36 5.28
CA ASP A 29 6.00 7.14 6.07
C ASP A 29 5.95 5.86 5.22
N PHE A 30 5.65 5.93 3.92
CA PHE A 30 5.81 4.80 3.00
C PHE A 30 7.25 4.24 3.01
N SER A 31 8.26 5.10 3.23
CA SER A 31 9.66 4.67 3.37
C SER A 31 9.91 3.78 4.60
N VAL A 32 9.07 3.88 5.64
CA VAL A 32 9.12 3.01 6.83
C VAL A 32 8.72 1.59 6.45
N PHE A 33 7.68 1.44 5.62
CA PHE A 33 7.27 0.15 5.08
C PHE A 33 8.34 -0.45 4.16
N GLU A 34 8.89 0.35 3.24
CA GLU A 34 9.99 -0.10 2.36
C GLU A 34 11.20 -0.60 3.16
N MET A 35 11.66 0.19 4.12
CA MET A 35 12.86 -0.10 4.90
C MET A 35 12.67 -1.31 5.81
N TRP A 36 11.62 -1.34 6.62
CA TRP A 36 11.42 -2.43 7.58
C TRP A 36 10.84 -3.69 6.91
N GLY A 37 10.13 -3.54 5.79
CA GLY A 37 9.73 -4.65 4.93
C GLY A 37 10.93 -5.50 4.50
N ALA A 38 12.04 -4.87 4.12
CA ALA A 38 13.28 -5.59 3.84
C ALA A 38 13.98 -6.06 5.13
N LEU A 39 14.32 -5.13 6.02
CA LEU A 39 15.31 -5.37 7.09
C LEU A 39 14.80 -6.32 8.19
N LEU A 40 13.49 -6.34 8.47
CA LEU A 40 12.91 -7.27 9.46
C LEU A 40 12.70 -8.69 8.92
N HIS A 41 12.76 -8.87 7.59
CA HIS A 41 12.52 -10.14 6.91
C HIS A 41 13.79 -10.75 6.31
N GLY A 42 14.94 -10.09 6.48
CA GLY A 42 16.23 -10.54 5.97
C GLY A 42 16.46 -10.26 4.48
N GLY A 43 15.59 -9.46 3.86
CA GLY A 43 15.71 -9.05 2.47
C GLY A 43 16.79 -7.97 2.25
N THR A 44 17.00 -7.62 0.99
CA THR A 44 17.91 -6.55 0.57
C THR A 44 17.13 -5.25 0.38
N LEU A 45 17.65 -4.14 0.89
CA LEU A 45 17.10 -2.80 0.65
C LEU A 45 18.00 -2.02 -0.31
N VAL A 46 17.49 -1.72 -1.49
CA VAL A 46 18.14 -0.85 -2.49
C VAL A 46 17.70 0.58 -2.22
N VAL A 47 18.63 1.43 -1.78
CA VAL A 47 18.38 2.87 -1.62
C VAL A 47 18.44 3.52 -3.00
N VAL A 48 17.31 4.03 -3.49
CA VAL A 48 17.22 4.61 -4.84
C VAL A 48 17.80 6.03 -4.82
N PRO A 49 18.79 6.34 -5.67
CA PRO A 49 19.31 7.71 -5.78
C PRO A 49 18.21 8.71 -6.17
N GLY A 50 18.27 9.92 -5.60
CA GLY A 50 17.20 10.90 -5.79
C GLY A 50 17.05 11.44 -7.21
N ASP A 51 18.09 11.38 -8.03
CA ASP A 51 18.01 11.63 -9.48
C ASP A 51 17.29 10.48 -10.21
N VAL A 52 17.57 9.23 -9.84
CA VAL A 52 16.89 8.05 -10.39
C VAL A 52 15.40 8.02 -10.04
N THR A 53 14.99 8.43 -8.83
CA THR A 53 13.55 8.51 -8.49
C THR A 53 12.75 9.50 -9.34
N ARG A 54 13.44 10.42 -10.03
CA ARG A 54 12.84 11.43 -10.92
C ARG A 54 12.92 11.05 -12.40
N SER A 55 13.54 9.91 -12.71
CA SER A 55 13.75 9.41 -14.07
C SER A 55 13.14 8.01 -14.21
N PRO A 56 11.91 7.88 -14.75
CA PRO A 56 11.25 6.58 -14.90
C PRO A 56 12.08 5.57 -15.71
N ASP A 57 12.83 6.03 -16.71
CA ASP A 57 13.73 5.18 -17.49
C ASP A 57 14.91 4.65 -16.66
N ASP A 58 15.63 5.52 -15.95
CA ASP A 58 16.75 5.08 -15.10
C ASP A 58 16.25 4.20 -13.94
N PHE A 59 15.04 4.48 -13.45
CA PHE A 59 14.42 3.65 -12.42
C PHE A 59 14.05 2.27 -12.96
N LEU A 60 13.53 2.17 -14.19
CA LEU A 60 13.26 0.89 -14.85
C LEU A 60 14.55 0.07 -15.04
N ASP A 61 15.66 0.72 -15.39
CA ASP A 61 16.97 0.08 -15.46
C ASP A 61 17.38 -0.47 -14.09
N LEU A 62 17.27 0.33 -13.02
CA LEU A 62 17.59 -0.09 -11.66
C LEU A 62 16.74 -1.29 -11.22
N LEU A 63 15.43 -1.28 -11.50
CA LEU A 63 14.54 -2.39 -11.13
C LEU A 63 14.99 -3.70 -11.79
N ALA A 64 15.37 -3.65 -13.06
CA ALA A 64 15.85 -4.81 -13.81
C ALA A 64 17.24 -5.26 -13.37
N GLU A 65 18.19 -4.34 -13.17
CA GLU A 65 19.57 -4.65 -12.80
C GLU A 65 19.70 -5.19 -11.38
N GLN A 66 18.93 -4.64 -10.44
CA GLN A 66 18.95 -5.06 -9.04
C GLN A 66 18.03 -6.26 -8.76
N GLY A 67 17.23 -6.68 -9.75
CA GLY A 67 16.28 -7.78 -9.58
C GLY A 67 15.26 -7.49 -8.49
N VAL A 68 14.68 -6.29 -8.48
CA VAL A 68 13.71 -5.86 -7.46
C VAL A 68 12.48 -6.76 -7.50
N THR A 69 12.06 -7.25 -6.32
CA THR A 69 10.93 -8.16 -6.15
C THR A 69 9.71 -7.47 -5.54
N VAL A 70 9.92 -6.49 -4.65
CA VAL A 70 8.86 -5.75 -3.98
C VAL A 70 9.03 -4.26 -4.24
N LEU A 71 8.00 -3.65 -4.83
CA LEU A 71 8.00 -2.26 -5.24
C LEU A 71 6.85 -1.52 -4.57
N SER A 72 7.15 -0.43 -3.88
CA SER A 72 6.15 0.51 -3.36
C SER A 72 6.10 1.74 -4.24
N GLN A 73 4.91 2.15 -4.70
CA GLN A 73 4.73 3.32 -5.56
C GLN A 73 3.42 4.04 -5.27
N THR A 74 3.39 5.34 -5.51
CA THR A 74 2.11 6.02 -5.71
C THR A 74 1.57 5.71 -7.11
N PRO A 75 0.24 5.68 -7.31
CA PRO A 75 -0.37 5.52 -8.63
C PRO A 75 0.24 6.43 -9.71
N THR A 76 0.49 7.70 -9.39
CA THR A 76 1.09 8.67 -10.32
C THR A 76 2.50 8.27 -10.76
N ALA A 77 3.36 7.86 -9.80
CA ALA A 77 4.73 7.47 -10.09
C ALA A 77 4.79 6.15 -10.86
N PHE A 78 3.93 5.19 -10.51
CA PHE A 78 3.80 3.94 -11.25
C PHE A 78 3.32 4.17 -12.68
N ARG A 79 2.38 5.10 -12.93
CA ARG A 79 1.96 5.45 -14.29
C ARG A 79 3.13 5.96 -15.14
N ALA A 80 4.04 6.74 -14.56
CA ALA A 80 5.24 7.19 -15.26
C ALA A 80 6.17 6.02 -15.58
N LEU A 81 6.33 5.06 -14.66
CA LEU A 81 7.08 3.82 -14.89
C LEU A 81 6.44 2.98 -16.00
N VAL A 82 5.12 2.79 -16.00
CA VAL A 82 4.38 2.07 -17.05
C VAL A 82 4.58 2.73 -18.41
N SER A 83 4.62 4.07 -18.47
CA SER A 83 4.88 4.80 -19.70
C SER A 83 6.31 4.63 -20.22
N ALA A 84 7.31 4.54 -19.34
CA ALA A 84 8.70 4.26 -19.73
C ALA A 84 8.87 2.79 -20.16
N ALA A 85 8.11 1.89 -19.53
CA ALA A 85 8.00 0.47 -19.85
C ALA A 85 7.16 0.21 -21.12
N ALA A 86 7.46 0.90 -22.22
CA ALA A 86 6.72 0.84 -23.49
C ALA A 86 6.73 -0.58 -24.11
N ASP A 87 5.74 -0.86 -24.97
CA ASP A 87 5.63 -2.16 -25.65
C ASP A 87 6.92 -2.52 -26.40
N GLY A 88 7.35 -3.77 -26.26
CA GLY A 88 8.62 -4.27 -26.80
C GLY A 88 9.89 -3.88 -26.03
N ASP A 89 9.80 -3.12 -24.92
CA ASP A 89 10.98 -2.85 -24.09
C ASP A 89 11.50 -4.15 -23.43
N GLU A 90 12.77 -4.48 -23.72
CA GLU A 90 13.44 -5.71 -23.27
C GLU A 90 13.59 -5.77 -21.74
N ARG A 91 13.63 -4.63 -21.05
CA ARG A 91 13.81 -4.53 -19.60
C ARG A 91 12.69 -5.20 -18.84
N ILE A 92 11.49 -5.22 -19.42
CA ILE A 92 10.29 -5.78 -18.81
C ILE A 92 10.38 -7.29 -18.64
N GLY A 93 11.01 -7.98 -19.60
CA GLY A 93 11.30 -9.42 -19.48
C GLY A 93 12.37 -9.74 -18.42
N ARG A 94 13.06 -8.73 -17.88
CA ARG A 94 14.09 -8.87 -16.84
C ARG A 94 13.59 -8.47 -15.45
N LEU A 95 12.38 -7.93 -15.34
CA LEU A 95 11.82 -7.56 -14.04
C LEU A 95 11.57 -8.81 -13.20
N ALA A 96 11.94 -8.74 -11.93
CA ALA A 96 11.72 -9.81 -10.95
C ALA A 96 10.55 -9.50 -9.99
N LEU A 97 9.73 -8.50 -10.33
CA LEU A 97 8.63 -8.03 -9.48
C LEU A 97 7.64 -9.15 -9.21
N ARG A 98 7.41 -9.43 -7.93
CA ARG A 98 6.36 -10.34 -7.46
C ARG A 98 5.24 -9.61 -6.72
N ASN A 99 5.51 -8.42 -6.19
CA ASN A 99 4.52 -7.58 -5.51
C ASN A 99 4.77 -6.11 -5.84
N VAL A 100 3.72 -5.42 -6.26
CA VAL A 100 3.68 -3.96 -6.38
C VAL A 100 2.59 -3.42 -5.44
N VAL A 101 3.00 -2.63 -4.46
CA VAL A 101 2.13 -2.00 -3.47
C VAL A 101 1.87 -0.55 -3.88
N PHE A 102 0.59 -0.23 -4.07
CA PHE A 102 0.11 1.13 -4.28
C PHE A 102 -0.31 1.76 -2.95
N GLY A 103 -0.06 3.06 -2.81
CA GLY A 103 -0.53 3.83 -1.67
C GLY A 103 -0.38 5.33 -1.87
N GLY A 104 -0.91 6.11 -0.92
CA GLY A 104 -0.77 7.57 -0.88
C GLY A 104 -1.66 8.36 -1.84
N GLU A 105 -2.26 7.73 -2.86
CA GLU A 105 -3.22 8.36 -3.77
C GLU A 105 -4.36 7.40 -4.11
N LYS A 106 -5.46 7.94 -4.64
CA LYS A 106 -6.54 7.11 -5.17
C LYS A 106 -6.02 6.34 -6.39
N LEU A 107 -6.21 5.02 -6.39
CA LEU A 107 -5.83 4.18 -7.52
C LEU A 107 -6.92 4.19 -8.59
N GLU A 108 -6.64 4.83 -9.72
CA GLU A 108 -7.51 4.76 -10.89
C GLU A 108 -7.10 3.54 -11.73
N LEU A 109 -7.93 2.50 -11.76
CA LEU A 109 -7.60 1.22 -12.42
C LEU A 109 -7.28 1.36 -13.92
N ALA A 110 -7.80 2.41 -14.56
CA ALA A 110 -7.48 2.74 -15.95
C ALA A 110 -6.00 3.08 -16.16
N GLU A 111 -5.31 3.63 -15.15
CA GLU A 111 -3.91 4.05 -15.26
C GLU A 111 -2.94 2.87 -15.24
N ILE A 112 -3.32 1.76 -14.61
CA ILE A 112 -2.52 0.53 -14.53
C ILE A 112 -2.94 -0.51 -15.57
N ARG A 113 -4.04 -0.27 -16.30
CA ARG A 113 -4.56 -1.21 -17.30
C ARG A 113 -3.52 -1.63 -18.35
N PRO A 114 -2.70 -0.72 -18.92
CA PRO A 114 -1.68 -1.11 -19.89
C PRO A 114 -0.65 -2.10 -19.32
N TRP A 115 -0.30 -1.95 -18.05
CA TRP A 115 0.59 -2.87 -17.35
C TRP A 115 -0.06 -4.25 -17.18
N VAL A 116 -1.30 -4.27 -16.70
CA VAL A 116 -2.02 -5.53 -16.48
C VAL A 116 -2.28 -6.28 -17.78
N ASP A 117 -2.69 -5.59 -18.85
CA ASP A 117 -2.94 -6.23 -20.14
C ASP A 117 -1.66 -6.88 -20.70
N ARG A 118 -0.47 -6.39 -20.30
CA ARG A 118 0.83 -6.91 -20.73
C ARG A 118 1.40 -8.02 -19.82
N LEU A 119 1.33 -7.84 -18.50
CA LEU A 119 2.01 -8.70 -17.51
C LEU A 119 1.06 -9.55 -16.68
N GLY A 120 -0.25 -9.31 -16.80
CA GLY A 120 -1.27 -9.95 -15.97
C GLY A 120 -1.28 -9.40 -14.54
N LEU A 121 -1.95 -10.15 -13.66
CA LEU A 121 -2.09 -9.84 -12.23
C LEU A 121 -1.43 -10.89 -11.32
N GLU A 122 -0.85 -11.95 -11.90
CA GLU A 122 -0.31 -13.07 -11.13
C GLU A 122 1.13 -12.80 -10.65
N ALA A 123 1.94 -12.17 -11.50
CA ALA A 123 3.35 -11.87 -11.21
C ALA A 123 3.77 -10.59 -11.97
N PRO A 124 3.68 -9.40 -11.34
CA PRO A 124 3.45 -9.18 -9.90
C PRO A 124 1.97 -9.20 -9.48
N VAL A 125 1.73 -9.58 -8.23
CA VAL A 125 0.49 -9.22 -7.52
C VAL A 125 0.47 -7.71 -7.34
N LEU A 126 -0.64 -7.08 -7.70
CA LEU A 126 -0.86 -5.65 -7.56
C LEU A 126 -1.77 -5.40 -6.35
N THR A 127 -1.26 -4.74 -5.32
CA THR A 127 -1.98 -4.51 -4.07
C THR A 127 -2.24 -3.03 -3.89
N ASN A 128 -3.50 -2.64 -3.74
CA ASN A 128 -3.86 -1.30 -3.29
C ASN A 128 -3.94 -1.26 -1.77
N MET A 129 -3.05 -0.50 -1.13
CA MET A 129 -3.07 -0.27 0.30
C MET A 129 -3.47 1.17 0.62
N TYR A 130 -4.39 1.31 1.58
CA TYR A 130 -4.82 2.61 2.09
C TYR A 130 -4.42 2.74 3.54
N GLY A 131 -3.91 3.90 3.91
CA GLY A 131 -3.65 4.30 5.29
C GLY A 131 -3.30 5.77 5.33
N ILE A 132 -3.18 6.28 6.55
CA ILE A 132 -2.72 7.63 6.83
C ILE A 132 -1.59 7.55 7.85
N THR A 133 -0.85 8.64 8.03
CA THR A 133 0.29 8.66 8.95
C THR A 133 -0.11 8.36 10.39
N GLU A 134 -1.31 8.77 10.79
CA GLU A 134 -1.90 8.51 12.10
C GLU A 134 -2.22 7.02 12.34
N THR A 135 -2.21 6.18 11.31
CA THR A 135 -2.51 4.74 11.40
C THR A 135 -1.33 3.86 11.01
N THR A 136 -0.12 4.43 11.00
CA THR A 136 1.15 3.73 10.71
C THR A 136 1.19 3.15 9.30
N VAL A 137 1.31 4.04 8.31
CA VAL A 137 1.51 3.74 6.88
C VAL A 137 0.28 3.15 6.17
N HIS A 138 -0.16 1.96 6.58
CA HIS A 138 -1.24 1.23 5.91
C HIS A 138 -2.25 0.68 6.91
N THR A 139 -3.53 0.82 6.58
CA THR A 139 -4.69 0.38 7.37
C THR A 139 -5.43 -0.78 6.72
N THR A 140 -5.60 -0.73 5.41
CA THR A 140 -6.32 -1.73 4.63
C THR A 140 -5.52 -2.15 3.40
N LEU A 141 -5.79 -3.36 2.92
CA LEU A 141 -5.22 -3.88 1.68
C LEU A 141 -6.29 -4.49 0.78
N HIS A 142 -6.06 -4.39 -0.52
CA HIS A 142 -6.85 -5.02 -1.57
C HIS A 142 -5.93 -5.52 -2.68
N ASP A 143 -5.82 -6.84 -2.84
CA ASP A 143 -5.19 -7.42 -4.04
C ASP A 143 -6.13 -7.29 -5.23
N LEU A 144 -5.65 -6.66 -6.30
CA LEU A 144 -6.43 -6.43 -7.49
C LEU A 144 -6.74 -7.73 -8.21
N THR A 145 -7.99 -7.86 -8.63
CA THR A 145 -8.49 -9.00 -9.40
C THR A 145 -8.94 -8.58 -10.79
N ALA A 146 -9.09 -9.56 -11.70
CA ALA A 146 -9.66 -9.30 -13.02
C ALA A 146 -11.07 -8.67 -12.93
N ALA A 147 -11.86 -9.05 -11.92
CA ALA A 147 -13.20 -8.51 -11.70
C ALA A 147 -13.18 -7.02 -11.29
N ASP A 148 -12.12 -6.54 -10.64
CA ASP A 148 -11.97 -5.13 -10.31
C ASP A 148 -11.75 -4.30 -11.58
N LEU A 149 -10.96 -4.81 -12.52
CA LEU A 149 -10.67 -4.14 -13.79
C LEU A 149 -11.89 -4.01 -14.72
N GLU A 150 -12.91 -4.84 -14.52
CA GLU A 150 -14.20 -4.73 -15.21
C GLU A 150 -15.12 -3.67 -14.57
N ARG A 151 -14.91 -3.34 -13.29
CA ARG A 151 -15.72 -2.41 -12.52
C ARG A 151 -15.09 -1.02 -12.54
N SER A 152 -15.44 -0.25 -13.56
CA SER A 152 -14.80 1.05 -13.88
C SER A 152 -14.86 2.16 -12.81
N THR A 153 -15.61 2.02 -11.70
CA THR A 153 -15.99 3.18 -10.87
C THR A 153 -15.50 3.18 -9.41
N ALA A 154 -14.85 2.13 -8.92
CA ALA A 154 -14.41 2.06 -7.53
C ALA A 154 -12.89 1.82 -7.44
N SER A 155 -12.22 2.57 -6.56
CA SER A 155 -10.85 2.29 -6.09
C SER A 155 -10.97 1.52 -4.78
N PRO A 156 -11.17 0.19 -4.80
CA PRO A 156 -11.33 -0.58 -3.57
C PRO A 156 -10.06 -0.47 -2.74
N VAL A 157 -10.24 -0.18 -1.45
CA VAL A 157 -9.16 -0.19 -0.45
C VAL A 157 -9.17 -1.48 0.37
N GLY A 158 -10.16 -2.34 0.12
CA GLY A 158 -10.23 -3.72 0.60
C GLY A 158 -10.57 -3.85 2.08
N ARG A 159 -9.80 -4.68 2.78
CA ARG A 159 -10.07 -5.10 4.15
C ARG A 159 -9.00 -4.61 5.12
N PRO A 160 -9.31 -4.45 6.42
CA PRO A 160 -8.31 -4.10 7.43
C PRO A 160 -7.15 -5.10 7.49
N LEU A 161 -5.97 -4.59 7.83
CA LEU A 161 -4.84 -5.39 8.27
C LEU A 161 -5.19 -6.16 9.56
N ALA A 162 -4.45 -7.23 9.86
CA ALA A 162 -4.83 -8.21 10.87
C ALA A 162 -4.98 -7.65 12.30
N ASP A 163 -4.20 -6.63 12.64
CA ASP A 163 -4.13 -5.98 13.94
C ASP A 163 -4.87 -4.63 13.98
N LEU A 164 -5.64 -4.32 12.94
CA LEU A 164 -6.41 -3.10 12.79
C LEU A 164 -7.90 -3.38 12.59
N SER A 165 -8.74 -2.45 13.04
CA SER A 165 -10.17 -2.41 12.76
C SER A 165 -10.51 -1.18 11.93
N VAL A 166 -11.54 -1.30 11.10
CA VAL A 166 -12.13 -0.18 10.38
C VAL A 166 -13.63 -0.17 10.60
N HIS A 167 -14.15 0.98 11.02
CA HIS A 167 -15.57 1.25 11.17
C HIS A 167 -15.98 2.39 10.24
N LEU A 168 -17.16 2.27 9.63
CA LEU A 168 -17.77 3.35 8.87
C LEU A 168 -18.89 3.92 9.73
N LEU A 169 -18.73 5.17 10.17
CA LEU A 169 -19.65 5.82 11.10
C LEU A 169 -20.41 6.96 10.45
N ASP A 170 -21.64 7.20 10.90
CA ASP A 170 -22.37 8.41 10.59
C ASP A 170 -21.98 9.57 11.52
N ALA A 171 -22.64 10.73 11.35
CA ALA A 171 -22.37 11.92 12.14
C ALA A 171 -22.75 11.81 13.64
N TYR A 172 -23.43 10.73 14.04
CA TYR A 172 -23.81 10.45 15.42
C TYR A 172 -22.91 9.40 16.08
N GLY A 173 -21.96 8.83 15.33
CA GLY A 173 -21.04 7.79 15.80
C GLY A 173 -21.60 6.36 15.68
N ASP A 174 -22.71 6.18 14.97
CA ASP A 174 -23.32 4.88 14.74
C ASP A 174 -22.79 4.22 13.46
N LEU A 175 -22.72 2.87 13.43
CA LEU A 175 -22.31 2.11 12.25
C LEU A 175 -23.29 2.32 11.08
N VAL A 176 -22.78 2.68 9.92
CA VAL A 176 -23.61 2.79 8.70
C VAL A 176 -23.94 1.41 8.12
N PRO A 177 -25.11 1.23 7.48
CA PRO A 177 -25.45 0.01 6.76
C PRO A 177 -24.51 -0.28 5.59
N VAL A 178 -24.44 -1.54 5.16
CA VAL A 178 -23.66 -1.94 3.98
C VAL A 178 -24.10 -1.17 2.74
N GLY A 179 -23.13 -0.55 2.04
CA GLY A 179 -23.37 0.24 0.83
C GLY A 179 -23.71 1.71 1.08
N VAL A 180 -23.84 2.14 2.34
CA VAL A 180 -24.04 3.53 2.71
C VAL A 180 -22.68 4.17 3.03
N PRO A 181 -22.35 5.35 2.48
CA PRO A 181 -21.14 6.07 2.84
C PRO A 181 -21.12 6.48 4.32
N GLY A 182 -19.94 6.38 4.95
CA GLY A 182 -19.67 6.84 6.32
C GLY A 182 -18.22 7.29 6.46
N GLU A 183 -17.91 7.91 7.58
CA GLU A 183 -16.55 8.33 7.93
C GLU A 183 -15.72 7.14 8.43
N ILE A 184 -14.51 6.99 7.88
CA ILE A 184 -13.58 5.92 8.25
C ILE A 184 -12.99 6.23 9.63
N HIS A 185 -13.29 5.36 10.59
CA HIS A 185 -12.64 5.31 11.89
C HIS A 185 -11.75 4.07 11.96
N VAL A 186 -10.54 4.24 12.48
CA VAL A 186 -9.52 3.18 12.54
C VAL A 186 -9.15 2.92 13.99
N GLY A 187 -9.23 1.66 14.40
CA GLY A 187 -8.79 1.18 15.71
C GLY A 187 -7.68 0.14 15.60
N GLY A 188 -7.11 -0.25 16.74
CA GLY A 188 -6.11 -1.31 16.82
C GLY A 188 -4.66 -0.82 16.96
N ALA A 189 -3.71 -1.73 16.76
CA ALA A 189 -2.32 -1.56 17.19
C ALA A 189 -1.51 -0.53 16.37
N GLY A 190 -1.94 -0.24 15.14
CA GLY A 190 -1.30 0.75 14.27
C GLY A 190 -1.74 2.19 14.51
N VAL A 191 -2.70 2.45 15.40
CA VAL A 191 -3.11 3.83 15.74
C VAL A 191 -1.97 4.54 16.50
N ALA A 192 -1.59 5.71 16.01
CA ALA A 192 -0.54 6.53 16.60
C ALA A 192 -0.89 6.98 18.02
N ARG A 193 0.15 7.32 18.80
CA ARG A 193 -0.03 7.84 20.17
C ARG A 193 -0.68 9.23 20.26
N GLY A 194 -0.88 9.90 19.13
CA GLY A 194 -1.35 11.27 19.06
C GLY A 194 -0.35 12.24 18.43
N TYR A 195 -0.71 13.52 18.43
CA TYR A 195 0.09 14.59 17.84
C TYR A 195 1.05 15.20 18.87
N LEU A 196 2.33 15.32 18.48
CA LEU A 196 3.38 15.86 19.34
C LEU A 196 3.04 17.31 19.78
N ASN A 197 3.02 17.54 21.10
CA ASN A 197 2.74 18.84 21.72
C ASN A 197 1.38 19.47 21.32
N ARG A 198 0.40 18.63 20.94
CA ARG A 198 -0.95 19.08 20.53
C ARG A 198 -2.03 18.20 21.20
N PRO A 199 -2.18 18.28 22.53
CA PRO A 199 -3.11 17.43 23.26
C PRO A 199 -4.58 17.69 22.87
N GLU A 200 -4.95 18.92 22.51
CA GLU A 200 -6.32 19.24 22.09
C GLU A 200 -6.66 18.56 20.75
N LEU A 201 -5.77 18.66 19.77
CA LEU A 201 -5.94 17.98 18.48
C LEU A 201 -5.89 16.47 18.63
N THR A 202 -5.08 15.97 19.57
CA THR A 202 -5.03 14.54 19.88
C THR A 202 -6.38 14.07 20.41
N ALA A 203 -6.97 14.77 21.38
CA ALA A 203 -8.29 14.43 21.91
C ALA A 203 -9.42 14.57 20.88
N GLU A 204 -9.27 15.46 19.89
CA GLU A 204 -10.23 15.62 18.79
C GLU A 204 -10.18 14.45 17.80
N ARG A 205 -8.99 13.96 17.44
CA ARG A 205 -8.80 12.96 16.37
C ARG A 205 -8.64 11.52 16.84
N PHE A 206 -8.22 11.32 18.09
CA PHE A 206 -8.04 10.01 18.71
C PHE A 206 -9.08 9.85 19.81
N VAL A 207 -10.26 9.38 19.42
CA VAL A 207 -11.43 9.23 20.29
C VAL A 207 -11.55 7.80 20.82
N PRO A 208 -12.23 7.58 21.96
CA PRO A 208 -12.49 6.22 22.46
C PRO A 208 -13.26 5.38 21.44
N ASP A 209 -12.87 4.12 21.29
CA ASP A 209 -13.55 3.18 20.38
C ASP A 209 -14.69 2.47 21.12
N PRO A 210 -15.97 2.75 20.78
CA PRO A 210 -17.11 2.10 21.44
C PRO A 210 -17.31 0.63 21.01
N PHE A 211 -16.61 0.16 19.98
CA PHE A 211 -16.69 -1.19 19.44
C PHE A 211 -15.49 -2.07 19.84
N GLY A 212 -14.46 -1.47 20.41
CA GLY A 212 -13.24 -2.12 20.86
C GLY A 212 -13.29 -2.66 22.30
N PRO A 213 -12.23 -3.36 22.74
CA PRO A 213 -12.10 -3.81 24.13
C PRO A 213 -11.92 -2.64 25.10
N PRO A 214 -12.19 -2.79 26.41
CA PRO A 214 -12.03 -1.71 27.38
C PRO A 214 -10.64 -1.05 27.32
N GLY A 215 -10.62 0.27 27.13
CA GLY A 215 -9.40 1.07 27.03
C GLY A 215 -8.92 1.36 25.61
N SER A 216 -9.67 0.92 24.59
CA SER A 216 -9.51 1.36 23.20
C SER A 216 -10.14 2.73 22.94
#